data_AF-A0A6A0ALW5-F1
#
_entry.id   AF-A0A6A0ALW5-F1
#
_cell.length_a   1.000
_cell.length_b   1.000
_cell.length_c   1.000
_cell.angle_alpha   90.00
_cell.angle_beta   90.00
_cell.angle_gamma   90.00
#
_symmetry.space_group_name_H-M   'P 1'
#
loop_
_entity.id
_entity.type
_entity.pdbx_description
1 polymer ?
#
loop_
_entity_poly.entity_id
_entity_poly.type
_entity_poly.pdbx_seq_one_letter_code
_entity_poly.pdbx_strand_id
1 'polypeptide(L)'
;DAILAHPRIKLKEQHVRPVAVDKLLVYAPDDSRQALLFSMEALLLALPKVIVTGIPSVERAVISKEKAKGGKAEHYMLLVEGTDLRRVMATAGVRGAATTTNHVHEIERYLGIEAARLAIMQEIQYTMSSHG
;
A
#
# COMPACT_ATOMS: atom_id res chain seq x y z
N ASP A 1 9.65 -13.73 5.67
CA ASP A 1 8.45 -13.45 6.48
C ASP A 1 7.19 -13.20 5.66
N ALA A 2 7.17 -12.29 4.69
CA ALA A 2 5.96 -11.97 3.91
C ALA A 2 5.25 -13.20 3.29
N ILE A 3 6.01 -14.16 2.76
CA ILE A 3 5.47 -15.41 2.18
C ILE A 3 4.79 -16.28 3.25
N LEU A 4 5.39 -16.40 4.43
CA LEU A 4 4.89 -17.22 5.53
C LEU A 4 3.64 -16.60 6.18
N ALA A 5 3.60 -15.27 6.26
CA ALA A 5 2.46 -14.53 6.77
C ALA A 5 1.27 -14.46 5.79
N HIS A 6 1.45 -14.87 4.52
CA HIS A 6 0.41 -14.73 3.51
C HIS A 6 -0.74 -15.73 3.74
N PRO A 7 -1.99 -15.26 3.94
CA PRO A 7 -3.08 -16.07 4.48
C PRO A 7 -3.50 -17.25 3.57
N ARG A 8 -3.25 -17.15 2.26
CA ARG A 8 -3.67 -18.18 1.29
C ARG A 8 -2.58 -19.17 0.90
N ILE A 9 -1.31 -18.87 1.18
CA ILE A 9 -0.17 -19.66 0.68
C ILE A 9 0.16 -20.84 1.62
N LYS A 10 -0.23 -20.77 2.90
CA LYS A 10 -0.18 -21.87 3.89
C LYS A 10 1.18 -22.61 3.97
N LEU A 11 2.27 -21.93 3.60
CA LEU A 11 3.63 -22.48 3.73
C LEU A 11 4.12 -22.35 5.17
N LYS A 12 5.00 -23.28 5.57
CA LYS A 12 5.70 -23.30 6.85
C LYS A 12 7.17 -22.98 6.60
N GLU A 13 7.93 -22.65 7.65
CA GLU A 13 9.37 -22.35 7.54
C GLU A 13 10.15 -23.47 6.84
N GLN A 14 9.82 -24.74 7.12
CA GLN A 14 10.46 -25.89 6.49
C GLN A 14 10.31 -25.94 4.96
N HIS A 15 9.31 -25.24 4.39
CA HIS A 15 9.03 -25.21 2.96
C HIS A 15 9.73 -24.06 2.24
N VAL A 16 10.38 -23.13 2.94
CA VAL A 16 11.02 -21.96 2.35
C VAL A 16 12.48 -21.90 2.77
N ARG A 17 13.39 -22.03 1.80
CA ARG A 17 14.83 -21.98 2.05
C ARG A 17 15.46 -20.79 1.32
N PRO A 18 16.10 -19.85 2.03
CA PRO A 18 16.93 -18.83 1.39
C PRO A 18 18.20 -19.49 0.82
N VAL A 19 18.49 -19.22 -0.45
CA VAL A 19 19.67 -19.76 -1.15
C VAL A 19 20.69 -18.66 -1.42
N ALA A 20 20.23 -17.45 -1.68
CA ALA A 20 21.04 -16.24 -1.81
C ALA A 20 20.24 -15.01 -1.33
N VAL A 21 20.85 -13.82 -1.40
CA VAL A 21 20.21 -12.55 -1.01
C VAL A 21 18.93 -12.27 -1.81
N ASP A 22 18.93 -12.66 -3.09
CA ASP A 22 17.86 -12.41 -4.06
C ASP A 22 17.11 -13.69 -4.48
N LYS A 23 17.42 -14.85 -3.87
CA LYS A 23 16.89 -16.15 -4.29
C LYS A 23 16.34 -16.96 -3.12
N LEU A 24 15.08 -17.37 -3.29
CA LEU A 24 14.37 -18.26 -2.39
C LEU A 24 14.00 -19.55 -3.13
N LEU A 25 14.17 -20.68 -2.48
CA LEU A 25 13.68 -21.97 -2.92
C LEU A 25 12.42 -22.33 -2.11
N VAL A 26 11.33 -22.60 -2.81
CA VAL A 26 10.03 -22.93 -2.20
C VAL A 26 9.67 -24.36 -2.56
N TYR A 27 9.37 -25.15 -1.53
CA TYR A 27 8.94 -26.54 -1.66
C TYR A 27 7.41 -26.63 -1.50
N ALA A 28 6.78 -27.43 -2.33
CA ALA A 28 5.36 -27.74 -2.16
C ALA A 28 5.16 -28.60 -0.90
N PRO A 29 4.08 -28.36 -0.12
CA PRO A 29 3.82 -29.09 1.12
C PRO A 29 3.25 -30.50 0.90
N ASP A 30 2.79 -30.82 -0.31
CA ASP A 30 2.07 -32.07 -0.62
C ASP A 30 3.01 -33.17 -1.15
N ASP A 31 2.93 -34.36 -0.55
CA ASP A 31 3.76 -35.52 -0.93
C ASP A 31 3.11 -36.41 -2.02
N SER A 32 1.81 -36.27 -2.29
CA SER A 32 1.13 -37.08 -3.30
C SER A 32 1.35 -36.53 -4.71
N ARG A 33 1.65 -37.40 -5.68
CA ARG A 33 2.02 -37.00 -7.06
C ARG A 33 0.96 -36.13 -7.76
N GLN A 34 -0.32 -36.39 -7.50
CA GLN A 34 -1.43 -35.62 -8.09
C GLN A 34 -1.60 -34.27 -7.39
N ALA A 35 -1.59 -34.22 -6.06
CA ALA A 35 -1.70 -32.95 -5.33
C ALA A 35 -0.47 -32.05 -5.49
N LEU A 36 0.71 -32.64 -5.73
CA LEU A 36 1.95 -31.92 -5.97
C LEU A 36 1.85 -30.99 -7.19
N LEU A 37 1.28 -31.48 -8.31
CA LEU A 37 1.16 -30.65 -9.51
C LEU A 37 0.26 -29.43 -9.26
N PHE A 38 -0.91 -29.65 -8.65
CA PHE A 38 -1.86 -28.58 -8.35
C PHE A 38 -1.31 -27.58 -7.32
N SER A 39 -0.60 -28.05 -6.29
CA SER A 39 0.01 -27.16 -5.30
C SER A 39 1.15 -26.34 -5.90
N MET A 40 1.98 -26.92 -6.77
CA MET A 40 3.01 -26.19 -7.49
C MET A 40 2.40 -25.11 -8.40
N GLU A 41 1.35 -25.43 -9.15
CA GLU A 41 0.65 -24.45 -10.00
C GLU A 41 0.04 -23.31 -9.18
N ALA A 42 -0.62 -23.65 -8.06
CA ALA A 42 -1.19 -22.65 -7.15
C ALA A 42 -0.11 -21.73 -6.55
N LEU A 43 1.03 -22.30 -6.15
CA LEU A 43 2.17 -21.54 -5.63
C LEU A 43 2.78 -20.62 -6.69
N LEU A 44 2.97 -21.10 -7.92
CA LEU A 44 3.48 -20.28 -9.03
C LEU A 44 2.59 -19.07 -9.32
N LEU A 45 1.27 -19.21 -9.18
CA LEU A 45 0.32 -18.11 -9.39
C LEU A 45 0.22 -17.16 -8.19
N ALA A 46 0.42 -17.66 -6.97
CA ALA A 46 0.25 -16.90 -5.73
C ALA A 46 1.51 -16.15 -5.29
N LEU A 47 2.69 -16.77 -5.40
CA LEU A 47 3.95 -16.20 -4.92
C LEU A 47 4.29 -14.83 -5.54
N PRO A 48 4.12 -14.58 -6.85
CA PRO A 48 4.40 -13.27 -7.44
C PRO A 48 3.50 -12.15 -6.91
N LYS A 49 2.34 -12.49 -6.33
CA LYS A 49 1.37 -11.53 -5.81
C LYS A 49 1.63 -11.17 -4.34
N VAL A 50 2.62 -11.80 -3.70
CA VAL A 50 2.96 -11.53 -2.31
C VAL A 50 3.64 -10.17 -2.20
N ILE A 51 3.05 -9.29 -1.40
CA ILE A 51 3.62 -7.98 -1.08
C ILE A 51 4.73 -8.18 -0.05
N VAL A 52 5.97 -7.88 -0.43
CA VAL A 52 7.15 -8.05 0.43
C VAL A 52 7.36 -6.85 1.36
N THR A 53 7.07 -5.65 0.88
CA THR A 53 7.21 -4.39 1.63
C THR A 53 6.21 -3.36 1.13
N GLY A 54 5.93 -2.35 1.96
CA GLY A 54 5.00 -1.27 1.66
C GLY A 54 3.65 -1.40 2.36
N ILE A 55 2.70 -0.56 1.94
CA ILE A 55 1.33 -0.53 2.49
C ILE A 55 0.43 -1.31 1.53
N PRO A 56 -0.16 -2.45 1.94
CA PRO A 56 -0.90 -3.33 1.03
C PRO A 56 -2.11 -2.69 0.32
N SER A 57 -2.70 -1.66 0.91
CA SER A 57 -3.84 -0.92 0.39
C SER A 57 -3.47 0.23 -0.54
N VAL A 58 -2.18 0.45 -0.79
CA VAL A 58 -1.67 1.46 -1.71
C VAL A 58 -1.24 0.80 -3.02
N GLU A 59 -1.81 1.27 -4.13
CA GLU A 59 -1.55 0.72 -5.46
C GLU A 59 -0.38 1.42 -6.14
N ARG A 60 -0.35 2.76 -6.09
CA ARG A 60 0.73 3.56 -6.67
C ARG A 60 0.95 4.86 -5.93
N ALA A 61 2.15 5.42 -6.11
CA ALA A 61 2.47 6.76 -5.69
C ALA A 61 3.19 7.50 -6.83
N VAL A 62 2.85 8.78 -7.02
CA VAL A 62 3.38 9.63 -8.09
C VAL A 62 4.00 10.87 -7.46
N ILE A 63 5.20 11.22 -7.90
CA ILE A 63 5.88 12.43 -7.46
C ILE A 63 5.48 13.58 -8.37
N SER A 64 4.85 14.60 -7.80
CA SER A 64 4.52 15.85 -8.48
C SER A 64 5.47 16.96 -8.03
N LYS A 65 5.90 17.79 -8.98
CA LYS A 65 6.71 18.99 -8.70
C LYS A 65 5.80 20.20 -8.64
N GLU A 66 5.78 20.89 -7.52
CA GLU A 66 5.12 22.18 -7.40
C GLU A 66 6.13 23.30 -7.66
N LYS A 67 5.80 24.17 -8.63
CA LYS A 67 6.56 25.38 -8.89
C LYS A 67 6.43 26.31 -7.69
N ALA A 68 7.56 26.62 -7.06
CA ALA A 68 7.58 27.57 -5.96
C ALA A 68 7.14 28.96 -6.46
N LYS A 69 6.07 29.52 -5.88
CA LYS A 69 5.72 30.93 -6.08
C LYS A 69 6.79 31.81 -5.41
N GLY A 70 7.48 32.64 -6.20
CA GLY A 70 8.36 33.70 -5.67
C GLY A 70 9.83 33.33 -5.40
N GLY A 71 10.43 32.42 -6.17
CA GLY A 71 11.90 32.20 -6.15
C GLY A 71 12.43 31.32 -5.02
N LYS A 72 11.55 30.57 -4.34
CA LYS A 72 11.95 29.53 -3.36
C LYS A 72 12.29 28.20 -4.07
N ALA A 73 12.93 27.30 -3.33
CA ALA A 73 13.30 25.96 -3.81
C ALA A 73 12.05 25.16 -4.26
N GLU A 74 12.21 24.31 -5.27
CA GLU A 74 11.14 23.41 -5.75
C GLU A 74 10.64 22.50 -4.63
N HIS A 75 9.32 22.34 -4.53
CA HIS A 75 8.70 21.42 -3.59
C HIS A 75 8.19 20.18 -4.32
N TYR A 76 8.44 19.01 -3.73
CA TYR A 76 7.93 17.74 -4.22
C TYR A 76 6.75 17.31 -3.36
N MET A 77 5.64 16.98 -4.02
CA MET A 77 4.46 16.42 -3.38
C MET A 77 4.28 14.97 -3.84
N LEU A 78 3.96 14.08 -2.91
CA LEU A 78 3.64 12.69 -3.21
C LEU A 78 2.12 12.53 -3.31
N LEU A 79 1.64 12.14 -4.48
CA LEU A 79 0.25 11.77 -4.72
C LEU A 79 0.15 10.25 -4.56
N VAL A 80 -0.55 9.79 -3.53
CA VAL A 80 -0.70 8.37 -3.22
C VAL A 80 -2.11 7.93 -3.59
N GLU A 81 -2.22 6.86 -4.38
CA GLU A 81 -3.48 6.22 -4.70
C GLU A 81 -3.63 4.95 -3.87
N GLY A 82 -4.60 4.99 -2.97
CA GLY A 82 -4.88 3.90 -2.05
C GLY A 82 -5.61 4.36 -0.81
N THR A 83 -5.70 3.44 0.14
CA THR A 83 -6.34 3.63 1.44
C THR A 83 -5.32 3.35 2.57
N ASP A 84 -5.64 3.67 3.81
CA ASP A 84 -4.77 3.63 5.01
C ASP A 84 -3.92 4.91 5.22
N LEU A 85 -4.62 6.04 5.30
CA LEU A 85 -4.08 7.37 5.67
C LEU A 85 -3.18 7.30 6.90
N ARG A 86 -3.55 6.52 7.92
CA ARG A 86 -2.78 6.41 9.17
C ARG A 86 -1.37 5.87 8.92
N ARG A 87 -1.21 4.80 8.13
CA ARG A 87 0.12 4.27 7.79
C ARG A 87 0.91 5.22 6.91
N VAL A 88 0.26 5.89 5.96
CA VAL A 88 0.92 6.90 5.11
C VAL A 88 1.46 8.05 5.97
N MET A 89 0.65 8.60 6.88
CA MET A 89 1.05 9.68 7.80
C MET A 89 2.19 9.27 8.75
N ALA A 90 2.23 8.00 9.16
CA ALA A 90 3.26 7.45 10.04
C ALA A 90 4.55 7.02 9.32
N THR A 91 4.59 7.11 7.99
CA THR A 91 5.76 6.71 7.21
C THR A 91 6.89 7.73 7.39
N ALA A 92 8.10 7.25 7.70
CA ALA A 92 9.26 8.10 7.91
C ALA A 92 9.53 8.99 6.68
N GLY A 93 9.77 10.29 6.91
CA GLY A 93 9.94 11.29 5.85
C GLY A 93 8.65 11.91 5.34
N VAL A 94 7.48 11.39 5.70
CA VAL A 94 6.18 12.01 5.39
C VAL A 94 5.80 13.02 6.48
N ARG A 95 5.40 14.22 6.08
CA ARG A 95 4.85 15.23 7.00
C ARG A 95 3.36 15.00 7.24
N GLY A 96 3.02 14.06 8.12
CA GLY A 96 1.64 13.64 8.37
C GLY A 96 0.64 14.76 8.67
N ALA A 97 1.04 15.83 9.38
CA ALA A 97 0.18 16.98 9.68
C ALA A 97 -0.23 17.80 8.45
N ALA A 98 0.45 17.61 7.31
CA ALA A 98 0.12 18.24 6.03
C ALA A 98 -0.44 17.23 5.01
N THR A 99 -0.64 15.97 5.40
CA THR A 99 -1.21 14.94 4.53
C THR A 99 -2.73 15.02 4.56
N THR A 100 -3.36 14.97 3.39
CA THR A 100 -4.82 14.96 3.23
C THR A 100 -5.25 13.74 2.41
N THR A 101 -6.55 13.43 2.43
CA THR A 101 -7.17 12.38 1.61
C THR A 101 -8.56 12.85 1.21
N ASN A 102 -9.08 12.32 0.11
CA ASN A 102 -10.48 12.52 -0.29
C ASN A 102 -11.43 11.49 0.37
N HIS A 103 -10.89 10.49 1.07
CA HIS A 103 -11.68 9.43 1.67
C HIS A 103 -12.24 9.83 3.04
N VAL A 104 -13.41 10.45 3.07
CA VAL A 104 -14.04 11.04 4.28
C VAL A 104 -14.11 10.09 5.48
N HIS A 105 -14.45 8.81 5.26
CA HIS A 105 -14.56 7.84 6.36
C HIS A 105 -13.20 7.52 7.01
N GLU A 106 -12.08 7.64 6.28
CA GLU A 106 -10.76 7.47 6.90
C GLU A 106 -10.40 8.67 7.76
N ILE A 107 -10.76 9.87 7.31
CA ILE A 107 -10.57 11.12 8.07
C ILE A 107 -11.35 11.03 9.37
N GLU A 108 -12.63 10.64 9.30
CA GLU A 108 -13.45 10.42 10.49
C GLU A 108 -12.79 9.42 11.45
N ARG A 109 -12.38 8.26 10.93
CA ARG A 109 -11.81 7.17 11.72
C ARG A 109 -10.50 7.53 12.41
N TYR A 110 -9.64 8.33 11.76
CA TYR A 110 -8.27 8.58 12.25
C TYR A 110 -8.06 10.00 12.79
N LEU A 111 -8.80 10.99 12.31
CA LEU A 111 -8.68 12.42 12.66
C LEU A 111 -9.93 12.97 13.37
N GLY A 112 -11.04 12.24 13.37
CA GLY A 112 -12.27 12.57 14.10
C GLY A 112 -13.32 13.31 13.26
N ILE A 113 -14.49 13.52 13.86
CA ILE A 113 -15.69 14.00 13.15
C ILE A 113 -15.56 15.44 12.64
N GLU A 114 -14.87 16.33 13.36
CA GLU A 114 -14.68 17.72 12.90
C GLU A 114 -13.76 17.82 11.69
N ALA A 115 -12.73 16.97 11.63
CA ALA A 115 -11.87 16.89 10.46
C ALA A 115 -12.63 16.36 9.24
N ALA A 116 -13.50 15.36 9.44
CA ALA A 116 -14.35 14.83 8.39
C ALA A 116 -15.34 15.90 7.87
N ARG A 117 -15.98 16.65 8.79
CA ARG A 117 -16.88 17.75 8.44
C ARG A 117 -16.17 18.81 7.57
N LEU A 118 -14.96 19.20 7.97
CA LEU A 118 -14.14 20.16 7.21
C LEU A 118 -13.77 19.61 5.82
N ALA A 119 -13.37 18.34 5.74
CA ALA A 119 -12.99 17.71 4.48
C ALA A 119 -14.17 17.62 3.49
N ILE A 120 -15.37 17.29 3.96
CA ILE A 120 -16.59 17.30 3.13
C ILE A 120 -16.81 18.69 2.52
N MET A 121 -16.74 19.74 3.35
CA MET A 121 -16.92 21.11 2.86
C MET A 121 -15.87 21.49 1.82
N GLN A 122 -14.61 21.14 2.05
CA GLN A 122 -13.51 21.42 1.13
C GLN A 122 -13.66 20.69 -0.20
N GLU A 123 -14.03 19.40 -0.17
CA GLU A 123 -14.17 18.58 -1.37
C GLU A 123 -15.34 19.04 -2.26
N ILE A 124 -16.48 19.39 -1.64
CA ILE A 124 -17.63 19.99 -2.36
C ILE A 124 -17.22 21.29 -3.03
N GLN A 125 -16.55 22.19 -2.28
CA GLN A 125 -16.12 23.47 -2.82
C GLN A 125 -15.11 23.29 -3.97
N TYR A 126 -14.14 22.39 -3.81
CA TYR A 126 -13.14 22.08 -4.83
C TYR A 126 -13.79 21.57 -6.12
N THR A 127 -14.68 20.58 -6.00
CA THR A 127 -15.37 19.97 -7.15
C THR A 127 -16.23 20.98 -7.90
N MET A 128 -17.03 21.77 -7.18
CA MET A 128 -17.90 22.79 -7.78
C MET A 128 -17.10 23.91 -8.46
N SER A 129 -15.98 24.34 -7.85
CA SER A 129 -15.12 25.39 -8.44
C SER A 129 -14.35 24.94 -9.68
N SER A 130 -14.10 23.64 -9.82
CA SER A 130 -13.35 23.09 -10.96
C SER A 130 -14.22 22.91 -12.22
N HIS A 131 -15.55 22.91 -12.05
CA HIS A 131 -16.53 22.70 -13.13
C HIS A 131 -17.46 23.91 -13.36
N GLY A 132 -17.25 25.00 -12.63
CA GLY A 132 -18.03 26.25 -12.71
C GLY A 132 -17.39 27.33 -13.57
#